data_AF-U1MXH7-F1
#
_entry.id   AF-U1MXH7-F1
#
_cell.length_a   1.000
_cell.length_b   1.000
_cell.length_c   1.000
_cell.angle_alpha   90.00
_cell.angle_beta   90.00
_cell.angle_gamma   90.00
#
_symmetry.space_group_name_H-M   'P 1'
#
loop_
_entity.id
_entity.type
_entity.pdbx_description
1 polymer ?
#
loop_
_entity_poly.entity_id
_entity_poly.type
_entity_poly.pdbx_seq_one_letter_code
_entity_poly.pdbx_strand_id
1 'polypeptide(L)'
;MEEEDSIFADDVEMIDDATVLEEDYTPSEILCRDDSLGELTDISKPIYKGRPPQNAFLYGDTGVGKTAVTKYLRNRLINDLGEKNSNLSNTDQLKLNDIWINCENFTTAGHTTSSYQVAVGIVN
;
A
#
# COMPACT_ATOMS: atom_id res chain seq x y z
N MET A 1 -35.27 -31.80 -25.78
CA MET A 1 -33.99 -31.12 -26.01
C MET A 1 -33.70 -30.47 -24.68
N GLU A 2 -32.94 -31.18 -23.86
CA GLU A 2 -32.57 -30.71 -22.52
C GLU A 2 -31.48 -29.64 -22.73
N GLU A 3 -31.70 -28.43 -22.22
CA GLU A 3 -30.63 -27.44 -22.11
C GLU A 3 -29.61 -28.01 -21.11
N GLU A 4 -28.42 -28.37 -21.59
CA GLU A 4 -27.28 -28.67 -20.73
C GLU A 4 -26.94 -27.38 -19.99
N ASP A 5 -27.27 -27.29 -18.70
CA ASP A 5 -26.72 -26.29 -17.80
C ASP A 5 -25.19 -26.39 -17.89
N SER A 6 -24.56 -25.31 -18.35
CA SER A 6 -23.11 -25.22 -18.45
C SER A 6 -22.50 -25.54 -17.08
N ILE A 7 -21.51 -26.44 -17.04
CA ILE A 7 -20.74 -26.70 -15.81
C ILE A 7 -19.93 -25.46 -15.33
N PHE A 8 -19.92 -24.40 -16.13
CA PHE A 8 -19.33 -23.10 -15.85
C PHE A 8 -20.40 -22.01 -15.67
N ALA A 9 -21.67 -22.38 -15.54
CA ALA A 9 -22.72 -21.42 -15.21
C ALA A 9 -22.42 -20.81 -13.85
N ASP A 10 -22.60 -19.49 -13.74
CA ASP A 10 -22.42 -18.80 -12.47
C ASP A 10 -23.46 -19.31 -11.47
N ASP A 11 -22.98 -19.88 -10.37
CA ASP A 11 -23.80 -20.15 -9.19
C ASP A 11 -24.35 -18.83 -8.63
N VAL A 12 -25.44 -18.90 -7.87
CA VAL A 12 -26.00 -17.72 -7.18
C VAL A 12 -24.91 -17.06 -6.33
N GLU A 13 -24.48 -15.86 -6.72
CA GLU A 13 -23.43 -15.12 -6.02
C GLU A 13 -23.95 -14.59 -4.67
N MET A 14 -23.40 -15.15 -3.58
CA MET A 14 -23.62 -14.67 -2.20
C MET A 14 -22.78 -13.42 -1.88
N ILE A 15 -21.76 -13.14 -2.69
CA ILE A 15 -20.78 -12.07 -2.50
C ILE A 15 -20.99 -11.04 -3.61
N ASP A 16 -21.31 -9.81 -3.25
CA ASP A 16 -21.56 -8.71 -4.20
C ASP A 16 -20.26 -8.19 -4.84
N ASP A 17 -19.17 -8.15 -4.07
CA ASP A 17 -17.83 -7.81 -4.57
C ASP A 17 -16.78 -8.67 -3.86
N ALA A 18 -16.22 -9.65 -4.57
CA ALA A 18 -15.18 -10.53 -4.04
C ALA A 18 -13.81 -9.84 -3.93
N THR A 19 -13.60 -8.73 -4.64
CA THR A 19 -12.30 -8.03 -4.67
C THR A 19 -11.91 -7.46 -3.32
N VAL A 20 -12.89 -7.15 -2.45
CA VAL A 20 -12.65 -6.66 -1.08
C VAL A 20 -11.99 -7.68 -0.16
N LEU A 21 -12.00 -8.96 -0.56
CA LEU A 21 -11.39 -10.07 0.19
C LEU A 21 -9.99 -10.43 -0.32
N GLU A 22 -9.53 -9.82 -1.41
CA GLU A 22 -8.20 -10.05 -1.94
C GLU A 22 -7.11 -9.50 -1.02
N GLU A 23 -5.94 -10.17 -0.99
CA GLU A 23 -4.82 -9.76 -0.13
C GLU A 23 -4.27 -8.37 -0.45
N ASP A 24 -4.41 -7.93 -1.70
CA ASP A 24 -3.95 -6.62 -2.16
C ASP A 24 -4.97 -5.50 -1.98
N TYR A 25 -6.20 -5.83 -1.59
CA TYR A 25 -7.22 -4.86 -1.29
C TYR A 25 -6.76 -3.93 -0.16
N THR A 26 -6.86 -2.62 -0.41
CA THR A 26 -6.59 -1.60 0.60
C THR A 26 -7.91 -0.88 0.89
N PRO A 27 -8.48 -1.01 2.09
CA PRO A 27 -9.76 -0.41 2.41
C PRO A 27 -9.67 1.12 2.43
N SER A 28 -10.81 1.77 2.20
CA SER A 28 -10.96 3.23 2.25
C SER A 28 -10.92 3.79 3.69
N GLU A 29 -11.10 2.93 4.69
CA GLU A 29 -11.02 3.27 6.10
C GLU A 29 -10.32 2.14 6.87
N ILE A 30 -9.51 2.51 7.86
CA ILE A 30 -8.87 1.57 8.76
C ILE A 30 -9.49 1.74 10.14
N LEU A 31 -10.14 0.70 10.64
CA LEU A 31 -10.81 0.71 11.93
C LEU A 31 -9.88 0.28 13.07
N CYS A 32 -10.14 0.77 14.28
CA CYS A 32 -9.46 0.36 15.52
C CYS A 32 -7.93 0.56 15.51
N ARG A 33 -7.42 1.55 14.77
CA ARG A 33 -5.99 1.85 14.63
C ARG A 33 -5.68 3.35 14.71
N ASP A 34 -6.54 4.13 15.35
CA ASP A 34 -6.43 5.59 15.39
C ASP A 34 -5.08 6.06 15.95
N ASP A 35 -4.62 5.47 17.07
CA ASP A 35 -3.33 5.82 17.68
C ASP A 35 -2.15 5.50 16.76
N SER A 36 -2.13 4.30 16.17
CA SER A 36 -1.08 3.88 15.24
C SER A 36 -1.05 4.73 13.96
N LEU A 37 -2.23 5.11 13.45
CA LEU A 37 -2.35 6.03 12.33
C LEU A 37 -1.83 7.42 12.71
N GLY A 38 -2.14 7.90 13.90
CA GLY A 38 -1.65 9.17 14.43
C GLY A 38 -0.12 9.23 14.45
N GLU A 39 0.52 8.23 15.04
CA GLU A 39 2.00 8.14 15.11
C GLU A 39 2.64 8.10 13.71
N LEU A 40 2.15 7.23 12.82
CA LEU A 40 2.71 7.11 11.47
C LEU A 40 2.47 8.37 10.63
N THR A 41 1.34 9.05 10.85
CA THR A 41 1.04 10.35 10.24
C THR A 41 2.02 11.40 10.73
N ASP A 42 2.29 11.47 12.04
CA ASP A 42 3.20 12.43 12.64
C ASP A 42 4.63 12.30 12.07
N ILE A 43 5.10 11.08 11.90
CA ILE A 43 6.39 10.76 11.26
C ILE A 43 6.41 11.19 9.79
N SER A 44 5.27 11.15 9.10
CA SER A 44 5.15 11.47 7.67
C SER A 44 4.93 12.96 7.39
N LYS A 45 4.51 13.76 8.40
CA LYS A 45 4.29 15.22 8.28
C LYS A 45 5.47 16.02 7.68
N PRO A 46 6.76 15.69 7.93
CA PRO A 46 7.89 16.36 7.29
C PRO A 46 7.83 16.31 5.76
N ILE A 47 7.39 15.19 5.18
CA ILE A 47 7.28 14.99 3.72
C ILE A 47 6.31 16.02 3.14
N TYR A 48 5.14 16.17 3.76
CA TYR A 48 4.13 17.14 3.34
C TYR A 48 4.64 18.60 3.39
N LYS A 49 5.63 18.88 4.25
CA LYS A 49 6.28 20.20 4.37
C LYS A 49 7.49 20.37 3.44
N GLY A 50 7.76 19.42 2.55
CA GLY A 50 8.94 19.44 1.68
C GLY A 50 10.26 19.24 2.43
N ARG A 51 10.20 18.64 3.62
CA ARG A 51 11.39 18.28 4.41
C ARG A 51 11.73 16.80 4.21
N PRO A 52 12.99 16.40 4.44
CA PRO A 52 13.38 15.00 4.36
C PRO A 52 12.47 14.10 5.23
N PRO A 53 12.14 12.88 4.75
CA PRO A 53 11.34 11.92 5.51
C PRO A 53 12.08 11.47 6.77
N GLN A 54 11.31 11.08 7.78
CA GLN A 54 11.83 10.39 8.95
C GLN A 54 11.69 8.88 8.75
N ASN A 55 12.69 8.11 9.18
CA ASN A 55 12.64 6.66 9.13
C ASN A 55 11.74 6.12 10.24
N ALA A 56 10.86 5.19 9.90
CA ALA A 56 10.04 4.45 10.85
C ALA A 56 10.33 2.94 10.74
N PHE A 57 10.17 2.22 11.84
CA PHE A 57 10.18 0.77 11.86
C PHE A 57 8.92 0.26 12.53
N LEU A 58 8.10 -0.50 11.80
CA LEU A 58 6.82 -1.03 12.27
C LEU A 58 7.01 -2.51 12.65
N TYR A 59 6.64 -2.87 13.89
CA TYR A 59 6.72 -4.24 14.37
C TYR A 59 5.35 -4.74 14.86
N GLY A 60 5.18 -6.06 14.93
CA GLY A 60 3.98 -6.73 15.44
C GLY A 60 3.75 -8.07 14.77
N ASP A 61 2.76 -8.82 15.24
CA ASP A 61 2.43 -10.15 14.70
C ASP A 61 1.89 -10.10 13.27
N THR A 62 1.89 -11.23 12.57
CA THR A 62 1.29 -11.34 11.23
C THR A 62 -0.22 -11.11 11.28
N GLY A 63 -0.80 -10.56 10.22
CA GLY A 63 -2.25 -10.31 10.15
C GLY A 63 -2.79 -9.13 10.96
N VAL A 64 -1.96 -8.41 11.75
CA VAL A 64 -2.44 -7.28 12.58
C VAL A 64 -2.69 -5.97 11.80
N GLY A 65 -2.51 -5.98 10.46
CA GLY A 65 -2.83 -4.83 9.61
C GLY A 65 -1.69 -3.82 9.38
N LYS A 66 -0.44 -4.16 9.71
CA LYS A 66 0.73 -3.27 9.47
C LYS A 66 0.83 -2.82 8.00
N THR A 67 0.73 -3.78 7.07
CA THR A 67 0.78 -3.51 5.63
C THR A 67 -0.40 -2.66 5.18
N ALA A 68 -1.61 -2.99 5.62
CA ALA A 68 -2.83 -2.25 5.27
C ALA A 68 -2.79 -0.80 5.73
N VAL A 69 -2.40 -0.55 6.99
CA VAL A 69 -2.24 0.80 7.57
C VAL A 69 -1.19 1.61 6.79
N THR A 70 -0.07 0.97 6.45
CA THR A 70 1.02 1.65 5.71
C THR A 70 0.59 1.99 4.29
N LYS A 71 -0.04 1.06 3.56
CA LYS A 71 -0.61 1.30 2.22
C LYS A 71 -1.65 2.43 2.26
N TYR A 72 -2.55 2.40 3.24
CA TYR A 72 -3.57 3.43 3.45
C TYR A 72 -2.97 4.82 3.63
N LEU A 73 -2.04 4.99 4.57
CA LEU A 73 -1.44 6.29 4.85
C LEU A 73 -0.60 6.80 3.67
N ARG A 74 0.15 5.91 3.00
CA ARG A 74 0.90 6.24 1.78
C ARG A 74 -0.02 6.80 0.70
N ASN A 75 -1.12 6.11 0.40
CA ASN A 75 -2.06 6.54 -0.63
C ASN A 75 -2.68 7.90 -0.27
N ARG A 76 -3.02 8.11 1.00
CA ARG A 76 -3.53 9.40 1.49
C ARG A 76 -2.51 10.53 1.34
N LEU A 77 -1.25 10.28 1.69
CA LEU A 77 -0.17 11.26 1.53
C LEU A 77 0.04 11.65 0.06
N ILE A 78 0.02 10.68 -0.86
CA ILE A 78 0.15 10.93 -2.31
C ILE A 78 -1.02 11.80 -2.81
N ASN A 79 -2.24 11.47 -2.41
CA ASN A 79 -3.43 12.24 -2.78
C ASN A 79 -3.37 13.68 -2.24
N ASP A 80 -3.09 13.84 -0.95
CA ASP A 80 -2.98 15.15 -0.30
C ASP A 80 -1.89 16.03 -0.92
N LEU A 81 -0.77 15.42 -1.36
CA LEU A 81 0.30 16.11 -2.09
C LEU A 81 -0.14 16.50 -3.50
N GLY A 82 -0.90 15.66 -4.20
CA GLY A 82 -1.48 15.97 -5.51
C GLY A 82 -2.40 17.19 -5.44
N GLU A 83 -3.31 17.21 -4.45
CA GLU A 83 -4.19 18.35 -4.19
C GLU A 83 -3.40 19.62 -3.85
N LYS A 84 -2.38 19.50 -2.98
CA LYS A 84 -1.51 20.64 -2.64
C LYS A 84 -0.78 21.19 -3.86
N ASN A 85 -0.22 20.32 -4.70
CA ASN A 85 0.51 20.72 -5.89
C ASN A 85 -0.38 21.37 -6.96
N SER A 86 -1.68 21.03 -7.01
CA SER A 86 -2.64 21.67 -7.92
C SER A 86 -2.82 23.17 -7.67
N ASN A 87 -2.54 23.63 -6.43
CA ASN A 87 -2.64 25.02 -6.01
C ASN A 87 -1.30 25.77 -6.08
N LEU A 88 -0.23 25.11 -6.50
CA LEU A 88 1.12 25.66 -6.54
C LEU A 88 1.59 25.86 -7.98
N SER A 89 2.47 26.84 -8.17
CA SER A 89 3.19 26.99 -9.44
C SER A 89 4.12 25.80 -9.68
N ASN A 90 4.37 25.44 -10.94
CA ASN A 90 5.23 24.30 -11.31
C ASN A 90 6.63 24.32 -10.65
N THR A 91 7.14 25.50 -10.27
CA THR A 91 8.44 25.68 -9.60
C THR A 91 8.41 25.31 -8.12
N ASP A 92 7.25 25.38 -7.47
CA ASP A 92 7.08 25.21 -6.02
C ASP A 92 6.47 23.85 -5.66
N GLN A 93 6.14 23.04 -6.67
CA GLN A 93 5.57 21.70 -6.48
C GLN A 93 6.54 20.78 -5.75
N LEU A 94 6.01 20.05 -4.78
CA LEU A 94 6.74 19.03 -4.06
C LEU A 94 6.79 17.75 -4.90
N LYS A 95 8.00 17.29 -5.21
CA LYS A 95 8.24 16.01 -5.88
C LYS A 95 8.47 14.93 -4.83
N LEU A 96 7.56 13.96 -4.76
CA LEU A 96 7.71 12.76 -3.95
C LEU A 96 8.11 11.59 -4.87
N ASN A 97 9.25 10.97 -4.59
CA ASN A 97 9.61 9.68 -5.18
C ASN A 97 9.16 8.60 -4.21
N ASP A 98 8.10 7.88 -4.58
CA ASP A 98 7.54 6.81 -3.79
C ASP A 98 7.98 5.45 -4.36
N ILE A 99 8.52 4.59 -3.50
CA ILE A 99 9.00 3.25 -3.85
C ILE A 99 8.43 2.27 -2.83
N TRP A 100 7.67 1.29 -3.31
CA TRP A 100 7.07 0.23 -2.50
C TRP A 100 7.67 -1.12 -2.87
N ILE A 101 8.27 -1.81 -1.90
CA ILE A 101 8.97 -3.07 -2.12
C ILE A 101 8.54 -4.10 -1.07
N ASN A 102 8.09 -5.26 -1.56
CA ASN A 102 7.96 -6.46 -0.73
C ASN A 102 9.25 -7.29 -0.85
N CYS A 103 10.02 -7.40 0.24
CA CYS A 103 11.27 -8.15 0.27
C CYS A 103 11.11 -9.64 -0.03
N GLU A 104 9.95 -10.24 0.25
CA GLU A 104 9.69 -11.66 -0.01
C GLU A 104 9.65 -11.99 -1.51
N ASN A 105 9.35 -11.00 -2.36
CA ASN A 105 9.29 -11.20 -3.81
C ASN A 105 10.68 -11.26 -4.48
N PHE A 106 11.76 -10.97 -3.74
CA PHE A 106 13.14 -10.91 -4.25
C PHE A 106 13.98 -12.14 -3.85
N THR A 107 13.37 -13.32 -3.87
CA THR A 107 14.06 -14.59 -3.55
C THR A 107 14.83 -15.14 -4.75
N THR A 108 16.03 -15.70 -4.51
CA THR A 108 16.67 -16.60 -5.47
C THR A 108 15.91 -17.93 -5.62
N ALA A 109 16.27 -18.75 -6.61
CA ALA A 109 15.78 -20.12 -6.77
C ALA A 109 15.95 -21.02 -5.52
N GLY A 110 16.79 -20.62 -4.56
CA GLY A 110 16.95 -21.29 -3.26
C GLY A 110 16.12 -20.71 -2.12
N HIS A 111 15.09 -19.89 -2.41
CA HIS A 111 14.26 -19.19 -1.41
C HIS A 111 15.06 -18.37 -0.38
N THR A 112 16.22 -17.85 -0.78
CA THR A 112 16.99 -16.91 0.03
C THR A 112 16.84 -15.52 -0.55
N THR A 113 16.41 -14.58 0.30
CA THR A 113 16.39 -13.14 0.00
C THR A 113 17.65 -12.51 0.58
N SER A 114 18.50 -11.99 -0.28
CA SER A 114 19.65 -11.17 0.12
C SER A 114 19.29 -9.69 0.09
N SER A 115 19.82 -8.91 1.04
CA SER A 115 19.74 -7.44 1.01
C SER A 115 20.29 -6.84 -0.29
N TYR A 116 21.24 -7.51 -0.94
CA TYR A 116 21.75 -7.11 -2.25
C TYR A 116 20.68 -7.20 -3.34
N GLN A 117 19.86 -8.25 -3.35
CA GLN A 117 18.81 -8.43 -4.36
C GLN A 117 17.72 -7.38 -4.21
N VAL A 118 17.34 -7.07 -2.96
CA VAL A 118 16.42 -5.98 -2.65
C VAL A 118 17.01 -4.64 -3.09
N ALA A 119 18.30 -4.39 -2.82
CA ALA A 119 18.97 -3.16 -3.24
C ALA A 119 19.01 -2.99 -4.77
N VAL A 120 19.26 -4.08 -5.52
CA VAL A 120 19.19 -4.06 -6.99
C VAL A 120 17.77 -3.75 -7.48
N GLY A 121 16.74 -4.25 -6.79
CA GLY A 121 15.34 -3.92 -7.08
C GLY A 121 14.94 -2.47 -6.78
N ILE A 122 15.71 -1.74 -5.95
CA ILE A 122 15.46 -0.31 -5.66
C ILE A 122 16.04 0.60 -6.75
N VAL A 123 17.14 0.19 -7.38
CA VAL A 123 17.92 1.05 -8.28
C VAL A 123 17.48 0.93 -9.75
N ASN A 124 16.90 -0.20 -10.13
CA ASN A 124 16.40 -0.47 -11.49
C ASN A 124 14.91 -0.14 -11.62
#